data_AF-A0A7W1WNR1-F1
#
_entry.id   AF-A0A7W1WNR1-F1
#
_cell.length_a   1.000
_cell.length_b   1.000
_cell.length_c   1.000
_cell.angle_alpha   90.00
_cell.angle_beta   90.00
_cell.angle_gamma   90.00
#
_symmetry.space_group_name_H-M   'P 1'
#
loop_
_entity.id
_entity.type
_entity.pdbx_description
1 polymer ?
#
loop_
_entity_poly.entity_id
_entity_poly.type
_entity_poly.pdbx_seq_one_letter_code
_entity_poly.pdbx_strand_id
1 'polypeptide(L)' 'MPRRANTNRLLVPGAAAVVNQFKEEIAAEFGVNLGSDTTSRANGSVGGEITKRFVTQAQNELKQ' A
#
# COMPACT_ATOMS: atom_id res chain seq x y z
N MET A 1 3.98 -3.29 -25.23
CA MET A 1 2.91 -3.44 -24.22
C MET A 1 3.04 -2.31 -23.20
N PRO A 2 2.11 -1.34 -23.10
CA PRO A 2 2.19 -0.29 -22.09
C PRO A 2 1.80 -0.88 -20.72
N ARG A 3 2.74 -0.91 -19.76
CA ARG A 3 2.46 -1.25 -18.37
C ARG A 3 1.64 -0.11 -17.78
N ARG A 4 0.34 -0.34 -17.53
CA ARG A 4 -0.49 0.58 -16.74
C ARG A 4 0.15 0.74 -15.37
N ALA A 5 0.66 1.93 -15.06
CA ALA A 5 1.03 2.30 -13.71
C ALA A 5 -0.27 2.38 -12.90
N ASN A 6 -0.45 1.47 -11.94
CA ASN A 6 -1.62 1.47 -11.09
C ASN A 6 -1.40 2.52 -9.99
N THR A 7 -1.68 3.79 -10.30
CA THR A 7 -1.62 4.87 -9.32
C THR A 7 -2.95 4.93 -8.57
N ASN A 8 -3.05 4.17 -7.46
CA ASN A 8 -4.14 4.33 -6.52
C ASN A 8 -4.03 5.72 -5.86
N ARG A 9 -5.04 6.56 -6.07
CA ARG A 9 -5.12 7.87 -5.40
C ARG A 9 -5.77 7.69 -4.04
N LEU A 10 -5.27 8.41 -3.05
CA LEU A 10 -5.91 8.49 -1.74
C LEU A 10 -7.28 9.16 -1.90
N LEU A 11 -8.34 8.48 -1.48
CA LEU A 11 -9.71 8.99 -1.56
C LEU A 11 -10.08 9.87 -0.37
N VAL A 12 -9.42 9.66 0.78
CA VAL A 12 -9.67 10.39 2.02
C VAL A 12 -8.64 11.51 2.17
N PRO A 13 -9.08 12.78 2.22
CA PRO A 13 -8.19 13.90 2.53
C PRO A 13 -7.51 13.71 3.90
N GLY A 14 -6.19 13.95 3.97
CA GLY A 14 -5.43 13.81 5.22
C GLY A 14 -4.93 12.41 5.56
N ALA A 15 -5.37 11.36 4.86
CA ALA A 15 -4.92 9.98 5.11
C ALA A 15 -3.44 9.72 4.72
N ALA A 16 -2.80 10.66 4.02
CA ALA A 16 -1.45 10.49 3.49
C ALA A 16 -0.39 10.18 4.55
N ALA A 17 -0.48 10.81 5.73
CA ALA A 17 0.46 10.55 6.82
C ALA A 17 0.39 9.10 7.31
N VAL A 18 -0.84 8.62 7.57
CA VAL A 18 -1.10 7.25 8.03
C VAL A 18 -0.71 6.22 6.97
N VAL A 19 -1.06 6.46 5.70
CA VAL A 19 -0.66 5.56 4.61
C VAL A 19 0.86 5.51 4.43
N ASN A 20 1.56 6.63 4.63
CA ASN A 20 3.02 6.64 4.56
C ASN A 20 3.66 5.84 5.69
N GLN A 21 3.13 5.93 6.92
CA GLN A 21 3.59 5.11 8.03
C GLN A 21 3.41 3.61 7.72
N PHE A 22 2.22 3.18 7.31
CA PHE A 22 1.98 1.78 6.94
C PHE A 22 2.87 1.32 5.78
N LYS A 23 3.15 2.20 4.81
CA LYS A 23 4.03 1.91 3.69
C LYS A 23 5.45 1.60 4.16
N GLU A 24 5.98 2.38 5.09
CA GLU A 24 7.33 2.16 5.65
C GLU A 24 7.39 0.87 6.49
N GLU A 25 6.41 0.66 7.36
CA GLU A 25 6.31 -0.55 8.19
C GLU A 25 6.25 -1.82 7.32
N ILE A 26 5.36 -1.86 6.34
CA ILE A 26 5.19 -3.03 5.45
C ILE A 26 6.40 -3.22 4.53
N ALA A 27 7.00 -2.13 4.03
CA ALA A 27 8.22 -2.22 3.24
C ALA A 27 9.36 -2.86 4.05
N ALA A 28 9.49 -2.48 5.33
CA ALA A 28 10.46 -3.10 6.24
C ALA A 28 10.13 -4.58 6.50
N GLU A 29 8.87 -4.92 6.79
CA GLU A 29 8.44 -6.31 6.99
C GLU A 29 8.73 -7.21 5.78
N PHE A 30 8.54 -6.68 4.56
CA PHE A 30 8.73 -7.44 3.33
C PHE A 30 10.17 -7.40 2.82
N GLY A 31 11.06 -6.67 3.51
CA GLY A 31 12.45 -6.47 3.08
C GLY A 31 12.56 -5.75 1.73
N VAL A 32 11.57 -4.91 1.38
CA VAL A 32 11.53 -4.19 0.10
C VAL A 32 12.01 -2.77 0.33
N ASN A 33 13.13 -2.41 -0.31
CA ASN A 33 13.51 -1.01 -0.41
C ASN A 33 12.69 -0.34 -1.52
N LEU A 34 11.82 0.61 -1.21
CA LEU A 34 10.98 1.26 -2.22
C LEU A 34 11.82 2.22 -3.06
N GLY A 35 11.74 2.09 -4.38
CA GLY A 35 12.51 2.95 -5.29
C GLY A 35 12.37 2.58 -6.76
N SER A 36 12.94 3.40 -7.63
CA SER A 36 12.96 3.17 -9.09
C SER A 36 13.76 1.93 -9.48
N ASP A 37 14.78 1.58 -8.69
CA ASP A 37 15.66 0.43 -8.94
C ASP A 37 15.05 -0.90 -8.47
N THR A 38 13.99 -0.82 -7.66
CA THR A 38 13.27 -1.98 -7.15
C THR A 38 12.24 -2.45 -8.16
N THR A 39 12.11 -3.78 -8.28
CA THR A 39 11.16 -4.36 -9.25
C THR A 39 9.75 -3.83 -9.03
N SER A 40 9.02 -3.56 -10.12
CA SER A 40 7.64 -3.07 -10.01
C SER A 40 6.73 -4.01 -9.22
N ARG A 41 7.05 -5.32 -9.21
CA ARG A 41 6.31 -6.32 -8.43
C ARG A 41 6.56 -6.16 -6.93
N ALA A 42 7.82 -5.95 -6.51
CA ALA A 42 8.16 -5.73 -5.10
C ALA A 42 7.59 -4.39 -4.59
N ASN A 43 7.70 -3.31 -5.37
CA ASN A 43 7.03 -2.05 -5.03
C ASN A 43 5.50 -2.23 -4.95
N GLY A 44 4.92 -3.01 -5.88
CA GLY A 44 3.50 -3.31 -5.92
C GLY A 44 3.00 -4.18 -4.75
N SER A 45 3.83 -5.09 -4.22
CA SER A 45 3.43 -5.95 -3.10
C SER A 45 3.20 -5.17 -1.82
N VAL A 46 3.99 -4.12 -1.57
CA VAL A 46 3.80 -3.23 -0.40
C VAL A 46 2.45 -2.51 -0.50
N GLY A 47 2.13 -1.89 -1.64
CA GLY A 47 0.85 -1.21 -1.84
C GLY A 47 -0.38 -2.15 -1.80
N GLY A 48 -0.22 -3.38 -2.28
CA GLY A 48 -1.24 -4.42 -2.18
C GLY A 48 -1.54 -4.82 -0.74
N GLU A 49 -0.50 -4.93 0.10
CA GLU A 49 -0.65 -5.30 1.51
C GLU A 49 -1.29 -4.19 2.34
N ILE A 50 -0.92 -2.92 2.09
CA ILE A 50 -1.62 -1.76 2.69
C ILE A 50 -3.13 -1.85 2.43
N THR A 51 -3.50 -2.08 1.17
CA THR A 51 -4.92 -2.18 0.77
C THR A 51 -5.61 -3.35 1.46
N LYS A 52 -4.96 -4.51 1.55
CA LYS A 52 -5.52 -5.68 2.25
C LYS A 52 -5.78 -5.39 3.72
N ARG A 53 -4.81 -4.83 4.44
CA ARG A 53 -4.95 -4.52 5.87
C ARG A 53 -6.10 -3.55 6.12
N PHE A 54 -6.21 -2.50 5.30
CA PHE A 54 -7.33 -1.56 5.39
C PHE A 54 -8.69 -2.21 5.13
N VAL A 55 -8.79 -3.03 4.09
CA VAL A 55 -10.05 -3.73 3.80
C VAL A 55 -10.41 -4.69 4.93
N THR A 56 -9.44 -5.43 5.48
CA THR A 56 -9.68 -6.32 6.63
C THR A 56 -10.13 -5.56 7.87
N GLN A 57 -9.50 -4.43 8.19
CA GLN A 57 -9.91 -3.57 9.32
C GLN A 57 -11.33 -3.04 9.12
N ALA A 58 -11.62 -2.46 7.95
CA ALA A 58 -12.96 -1.95 7.64
C ALA A 58 -14.03 -3.06 7.67
N GLN A 59 -13.70 -4.26 7.16
CA GLN A 59 -14.61 -5.41 7.24
C GLN A 59 -14.89 -5.85 8.68
N ASN A 60 -13.93 -5.70 9.59
CA ASN A 60 -14.13 -6.02 11.00
C ASN A 60 -14.98 -4.96 11.71
N GLU A 61 -14.81 -3.68 11.37
CA GLU A 61 -15.64 -2.58 11.88
C GLU A 61 -17.10 -2.72 11.43
N LEU A 62 -17.34 -3.09 10.17
CA LEU A 62 -18.70 -3.27 9.63
C LEU A 62 -19.45 -4.50 10.17
N LYS A 63 -18.73 -5.44 10.79
CA LYS A 63 -19.33 -6.64 11.40
C LYS A 63 -19.73 -6.42 12.85
N GLN A 64 -19.37 -5.28 13.44
CA GLN A 64 -19.82 -4.85 14.78
C GLN A 64 -21.07 -4.01 14.67
#